data_AF-A0A8J9ZAK0-F1
#
_entry.id   AF-A0A8J9ZAK0-F1
#
_cell.length_a   1.000
_cell.length_b   1.000
_cell.length_c   1.000
_cell.angle_alpha   90.00
_cell.angle_beta   90.00
_cell.angle_gamma   90.00
#
_symmetry.space_group_name_H-M   'P 1'
#
loop_
_entity.id
_entity.type
_entity.pdbx_description
1 polymer ?
#
loop_
_entity_poly.entity_id
_entity_poly.type
_entity_poly.pdbx_seq_one_letter_code
_entity_poly.pdbx_strand_id
1 'polypeptide(L)'
;MRHLYLVSLVVLLAVCQQSLAQRRRGDEAEASTLNNSPMGGAVPCTAGSPPGGNINNDSPKFMTMGGDQPMPRRVRGKRPKKEKREKCKYDITRGDCDPTTKVFTITKTPKEGQPESCEEQVIEKRCKGKTPKVKCQYQKPTIPACADGERTITRLPVEGSDPSCQPRSRTKKCRAQKTKCTFGEWGDYGDCVEGVKTRTRPVLTGDQAKCAAKATKTRRCQN
;
A
#
# COMPACT_ATOMS: atom_id res chain seq x y z
N MET A 1 -20.24 -37.94 -35.72
CA MET A 1 -19.48 -36.66 -35.77
C MET A 1 -19.63 -35.80 -34.51
N ARG A 2 -20.85 -35.58 -33.96
CA ARG A 2 -21.04 -34.73 -32.76
C ARG A 2 -20.37 -35.25 -31.47
N HIS A 3 -20.26 -36.56 -31.28
CA HIS A 3 -19.60 -37.14 -30.10
C HIS A 3 -18.08 -36.95 -30.07
N LEU A 4 -17.41 -36.88 -31.24
CA LEU A 4 -15.96 -36.70 -31.30
C LEU A 4 -15.55 -35.27 -30.86
N TYR A 5 -16.40 -34.28 -31.13
CA TYR A 5 -16.16 -32.89 -30.71
C TYR A 5 -16.25 -32.72 -29.19
N LEU A 6 -17.21 -33.38 -28.53
CA LEU A 6 -17.34 -33.31 -27.07
C LEU A 6 -16.16 -33.94 -26.35
N VAL A 7 -15.65 -35.08 -26.86
CA VAL A 7 -14.46 -35.73 -26.28
C VAL A 7 -13.22 -34.84 -26.45
N SER A 8 -13.04 -34.24 -27.63
CA SER A 8 -11.90 -33.33 -27.89
C SER A 8 -11.92 -32.08 -26.99
N LEU A 9 -13.11 -31.49 -26.78
CA LEU A 9 -13.26 -30.28 -25.96
C LEU A 9 -13.02 -30.56 -24.46
N VAL A 10 -13.44 -31.72 -23.97
CA VAL A 10 -13.17 -32.15 -22.58
C VAL A 10 -11.67 -32.40 -22.37
N VAL A 11 -10.98 -33.01 -23.33
CA VAL A 11 -9.52 -33.23 -23.26
C VAL A 11 -8.76 -31.90 -23.26
N LEU A 12 -9.14 -30.95 -24.11
CA LEU A 12 -8.55 -29.61 -24.14
C LEU A 12 -8.73 -28.84 -22.83
N LEU A 13 -9.92 -28.92 -22.22
CA LEU A 13 -10.17 -28.30 -20.91
C LEU A 13 -9.34 -28.96 -19.80
N ALA A 14 -9.20 -30.29 -19.81
CA ALA A 14 -8.39 -31.00 -18.82
C ALA A 14 -6.89 -30.65 -18.89
N VAL A 15 -6.33 -30.55 -20.10
CA VAL A 15 -4.93 -30.13 -20.32
C VAL A 15 -4.71 -28.68 -19.90
N CYS A 16 -5.69 -27.80 -20.17
CA CYS A 16 -5.60 -26.39 -19.78
C CYS A 16 -5.60 -26.21 -18.25
N GLN A 17 -6.40 -27.00 -17.51
CA GLN A 17 -6.39 -26.95 -16.05
C GLN A 17 -5.10 -27.48 -15.42
N GLN A 18 -4.48 -28.51 -15.99
CA GLN A 18 -3.19 -29.02 -15.50
C GLN A 18 -2.05 -28.00 -15.70
N SER A 19 -2.05 -27.26 -16.82
CA SER A 19 -1.05 -26.22 -17.08
C SER A 19 -1.17 -25.02 -16.12
N LEU A 20 -2.40 -24.60 -15.78
CA LEU A 20 -2.64 -23.54 -14.79
C LEU A 20 -2.25 -23.96 -13.37
N ALA A 21 -2.35 -25.24 -13.02
CA ALA A 21 -1.94 -25.75 -11.72
C ALA A 21 -0.40 -25.77 -11.55
N GLN A 22 0.36 -26.04 -12.62
CA GLN A 22 1.82 -26.04 -12.54
C GLN A 22 2.43 -24.65 -12.40
N ARG A 23 1.80 -23.59 -12.95
CA ARG A 23 2.27 -22.21 -12.77
C ARG A 23 2.16 -21.70 -11.33
N ARG A 24 1.37 -22.32 -10.45
CA ARG A 24 1.30 -21.92 -9.02
C ARG A 24 2.37 -22.55 -8.13
N ARG A 25 3.15 -23.53 -8.60
CA ARG A 25 4.19 -24.19 -7.79
C ARG A 25 5.63 -23.74 -8.10
N GLY A 26 5.81 -22.80 -9.04
CA GLY A 26 7.15 -22.37 -9.49
C GLY A 26 7.77 -21.20 -8.73
N ASP A 27 7.03 -20.46 -7.89
CA ASP A 27 7.51 -19.20 -7.29
C ASP A 27 8.02 -19.34 -5.82
N GLU A 28 8.19 -20.56 -5.30
CA GLU A 28 8.67 -20.79 -3.91
C GLU A 28 10.00 -21.58 -3.79
N ALA A 29 10.77 -21.71 -4.87
CA ALA A 29 12.03 -22.48 -4.86
C ALA A 29 13.25 -21.69 -5.35
N GLU A 30 13.51 -20.51 -4.78
CA GLU A 30 14.86 -19.90 -4.84
C GLU A 30 15.11 -18.92 -3.68
N ALA A 31 15.13 -19.44 -2.45
CA ALA A 31 15.69 -18.72 -1.30
C ALA A 31 16.19 -19.70 -0.24
N SER A 32 17.13 -20.58 -0.59
CA SER A 32 17.82 -21.43 0.38
C SER A 32 19.23 -21.74 -0.08
N THR A 33 20.14 -20.77 0.06
CA THR A 33 21.55 -21.08 0.33
C THR A 33 22.25 -19.90 1.01
N LEU A 34 22.97 -20.23 2.09
CA LEU A 34 24.04 -19.47 2.73
C LEU A 34 23.63 -18.31 3.65
N ASN A 35 23.55 -18.58 4.96
CA ASN A 35 24.71 -18.36 5.84
C ASN A 35 24.41 -18.77 7.29
N ASN A 36 25.02 -19.87 7.71
CA ASN A 36 25.34 -20.13 9.11
C ASN A 36 26.46 -19.17 9.53
N SER A 37 26.25 -18.39 10.58
CA SER A 37 27.32 -17.77 11.36
C SER A 37 26.84 -17.42 12.77
N PRO A 38 27.76 -17.45 13.75
CA PRO A 38 27.44 -17.85 15.12
C PRO A 38 26.94 -16.69 15.99
N MET A 39 26.28 -17.09 17.07
CA MET A 39 25.93 -16.24 18.20
C MET A 39 27.15 -15.51 18.76
N GLY A 40 26.99 -14.22 19.07
CA GLY A 40 27.97 -13.49 19.87
C GLY A 40 27.79 -11.98 19.81
N GLY A 41 27.38 -11.39 20.94
CA GLY A 41 27.57 -9.98 21.23
C GLY A 41 26.28 -9.20 21.48
N ALA A 42 25.79 -9.26 22.72
CA ALA A 42 24.90 -8.24 23.25
C ALA A 42 25.63 -6.89 23.21
N VAL A 43 25.06 -5.91 22.50
CA VAL A 43 25.53 -4.52 22.46
C VAL A 43 24.53 -3.68 23.24
N PRO A 44 24.95 -2.84 24.20
CA PRO A 44 24.03 -2.01 24.98
C PRO A 44 23.36 -0.95 24.09
N CYS A 45 22.03 -0.91 24.15
CA CYS A 45 21.21 0.11 23.51
C CYS A 45 21.43 1.46 24.21
N THR A 46 22.19 2.36 23.60
CA THR A 46 22.17 3.79 23.95
C THR A 46 20.99 4.45 23.24
N ALA A 47 19.97 4.79 24.04
CA ALA A 47 18.80 5.54 23.61
C ALA A 47 19.20 7.00 23.32
N GLY A 48 19.39 7.32 22.04
CA GLY A 48 19.46 8.70 21.55
C GLY A 48 18.11 9.11 21.00
N SER A 49 17.28 9.74 21.83
CA SER A 49 16.02 10.36 21.44
C SER A 49 16.27 11.55 20.50
N PRO A 50 15.61 11.65 19.33
CA PRO A 50 15.56 12.90 18.57
C PRO A 50 14.54 13.87 19.22
N PRO A 51 14.80 15.18 19.18
CA PRO A 51 13.80 16.17 19.60
C PRO A 51 12.65 16.20 18.58
N GLY A 52 11.51 15.62 18.96
CA GLY A 52 10.26 15.73 18.24
C GLY A 52 9.69 17.13 18.40
N GLY A 53 9.72 17.93 17.33
CA GLY A 53 8.97 19.17 17.22
C GLY A 53 7.47 18.89 17.27
N ASN A 54 6.85 19.27 18.37
CA ASN A 54 5.42 19.14 18.60
C ASN A 54 4.70 20.27 17.85
N ILE A 55 4.22 20.00 16.65
CA ILE A 55 3.32 20.90 15.93
C ILE A 55 1.94 20.70 16.57
N ASN A 56 1.62 21.58 17.52
CA ASN A 56 0.28 21.72 18.08
C ASN A 56 -0.69 22.05 16.95
N ASN A 57 -1.38 21.03 16.44
CA ASN A 57 -2.65 21.24 15.76
C ASN A 57 -3.69 21.52 16.85
N ASP A 58 -3.82 22.80 17.17
CA ASP A 58 -4.96 23.39 17.88
C ASP A 58 -6.24 23.09 17.08
N SER A 59 -6.80 21.89 17.31
CA SER A 59 -8.20 21.64 17.00
C SER A 59 -9.00 22.43 18.02
N PRO A 60 -9.86 23.38 17.61
CA PRO A 60 -10.72 24.06 18.54
C PRO A 60 -11.57 23.01 19.26
N LYS A 61 -11.29 22.80 20.55
CA LYS A 61 -12.19 22.12 21.47
C LYS A 61 -13.52 22.85 21.38
N PHE A 62 -14.47 22.24 20.68
CA PHE A 62 -15.86 22.62 20.80
C PHE A 62 -16.22 22.40 22.26
N MET A 63 -16.27 23.48 23.03
CA MET A 63 -16.77 23.45 24.40
C MET A 63 -18.22 22.97 24.31
N THR A 64 -18.43 21.71 24.68
CA THR A 64 -19.76 21.18 24.93
C THR A 64 -20.28 21.94 26.15
N MET A 65 -20.99 23.03 25.89
CA MET A 65 -21.74 23.76 26.92
C MET A 65 -22.75 22.78 27.50
N GLY A 66 -22.40 22.22 28.67
CA GLY A 66 -23.31 21.51 29.54
C GLY A 66 -24.41 22.46 29.96
N GLY A 67 -25.53 22.38 29.26
CA GLY A 67 -26.78 23.05 29.60
C GLY A 67 -27.88 22.00 29.59
N ASP A 68 -27.92 21.17 30.63
CA ASP A 68 -29.08 20.36 30.99
C ASP A 68 -30.21 21.29 31.45
N GLN A 69 -30.75 22.10 30.54
CA GLN A 69 -32.06 22.68 30.74
C GLN A 69 -33.10 21.69 30.25
N PRO A 70 -34.01 21.21 31.12
CA PRO A 70 -35.10 20.36 30.70
C PRO A 70 -35.99 21.13 29.72
N MET A 71 -35.85 20.83 28.43
CA MET A 71 -36.72 21.36 27.38
C MET A 71 -38.17 21.06 27.77
N PRO A 72 -39.06 22.07 27.86
CA PRO A 72 -40.44 21.85 28.23
C PRO A 72 -41.06 20.85 27.26
N ARG A 73 -41.57 19.73 27.79
CA ARG A 73 -42.28 18.71 27.02
C ARG A 73 -43.43 19.41 26.29
N ARG A 74 -43.24 19.69 24.99
CA ARG A 74 -44.32 20.18 24.13
C ARG A 74 -45.47 19.18 24.21
N VAL A 75 -46.53 19.60 24.90
CA VAL A 75 -47.81 18.89 24.93
C VAL A 75 -48.21 18.71 23.48
N ARG A 76 -48.16 17.46 22.99
CA ARG A 76 -48.56 17.13 21.62
C ARG A 76 -50.06 17.33 21.52
N GLY A 77 -50.47 18.56 21.19
CA GLY A 77 -51.83 18.87 20.78
C GLY A 77 -52.23 17.88 19.68
N LYS A 78 -53.35 17.19 19.88
CA LYS A 78 -53.91 16.24 18.91
C LYS A 78 -54.12 17.00 17.60
N ARG A 79 -53.25 16.76 16.62
CA ARG A 79 -53.39 17.37 15.30
C ARG A 79 -54.72 16.92 14.71
N PRO A 80 -55.54 17.84 14.15
CA PRO A 80 -56.80 17.48 13.53
C PRO A 80 -56.56 16.40 12.47
N LYS A 81 -57.45 15.39 12.41
CA LYS A 81 -57.41 14.32 11.41
C LYS A 81 -57.56 14.95 10.03
N LYS A 82 -56.45 15.15 9.31
CA LYS A 82 -56.47 15.51 7.89
C LYS A 82 -57.24 14.43 7.14
N GLU A 83 -58.28 14.82 6.41
CA GLU A 83 -58.91 13.98 5.40
C GLU A 83 -57.85 13.35 4.51
N LYS A 84 -58.00 12.04 4.29
CA LYS A 84 -57.07 11.24 3.51
C LYS A 84 -57.28 11.60 2.03
N ARG A 85 -56.59 12.61 1.53
CA ARG A 85 -56.45 12.81 0.09
C ARG A 85 -55.90 11.52 -0.52
N GLU A 86 -56.63 10.96 -1.48
CA GLU A 86 -56.18 9.80 -2.23
C GLU A 86 -54.88 10.15 -2.93
N LYS A 87 -53.84 9.35 -2.68
CA LYS A 87 -52.50 9.60 -3.23
C LYS A 87 -52.38 8.88 -4.56
N CYS A 88 -51.89 9.56 -5.58
CA CYS A 88 -51.50 8.93 -6.84
C CYS A 88 -50.50 7.78 -6.56
N LYS A 89 -50.73 6.63 -7.18
CA LYS A 89 -49.90 5.44 -7.11
C LYS A 89 -49.14 5.34 -8.44
N TYR A 90 -47.83 5.24 -8.35
CA TYR A 90 -46.94 5.18 -9.51
C TYR A 90 -46.14 3.89 -9.51
N ASP A 91 -45.89 3.35 -10.70
CA ASP A 91 -44.80 2.41 -10.92
C ASP A 91 -43.50 3.19 -11.14
N ILE A 92 -42.44 2.74 -10.49
CA ILE A 92 -41.17 3.47 -10.44
C ILE A 92 -40.13 2.65 -11.19
N THR A 93 -39.70 3.16 -12.34
CA THR A 93 -38.57 2.62 -13.09
C THR A 93 -37.33 3.46 -12.82
N ARG A 94 -36.19 2.78 -12.71
CA ARG A 94 -34.90 3.39 -12.37
C ARG A 94 -33.94 3.16 -13.53
N GLY A 95 -33.50 4.24 -14.17
CA GLY A 95 -32.49 4.18 -15.21
C GLY A 95 -31.10 3.86 -14.66
N ASP A 96 -30.21 3.44 -15.56
CA ASP A 96 -28.80 3.24 -15.25
C ASP A 96 -28.10 4.56 -14.89
N CYS A 97 -27.04 4.44 -14.09
CA CYS A 97 -26.21 5.58 -13.72
C CYS A 97 -25.22 5.91 -14.83
N ASP A 98 -25.31 7.09 -15.40
CA ASP A 98 -24.27 7.58 -16.31
C ASP A 98 -22.96 7.84 -15.52
N PRO A 99 -21.85 7.15 -15.87
CA PRO A 99 -20.58 7.28 -15.16
C PRO A 99 -19.98 8.69 -15.26
N THR A 100 -20.36 9.47 -16.28
CA THR A 100 -19.81 10.80 -16.57
C THR A 100 -20.51 11.86 -15.73
N THR A 101 -21.84 11.94 -15.84
CA THR A 101 -22.65 12.95 -15.15
C THR A 101 -22.97 12.57 -13.70
N LYS A 102 -22.86 11.27 -13.35
CA LYS A 102 -23.24 10.71 -12.04
C LYS A 102 -24.71 10.97 -11.69
N VAL A 103 -25.55 11.10 -12.70
CA VAL A 103 -26.99 11.27 -12.58
C VAL A 103 -27.67 10.04 -13.20
N PHE A 104 -28.80 9.65 -12.62
CA PHE A 104 -29.71 8.68 -13.21
C PHE A 104 -31.13 9.24 -13.15
N THR A 105 -31.96 8.84 -14.11
CA THR A 105 -33.37 9.24 -14.20
C THR A 105 -34.26 8.23 -13.49
N ILE A 106 -35.27 8.74 -12.79
CA ILE A 106 -36.36 7.95 -12.24
C ILE A 106 -37.64 8.38 -12.95
N THR A 107 -38.26 7.43 -13.64
CA THR A 107 -39.55 7.66 -14.30
C THR A 107 -40.65 7.07 -13.42
N LYS A 108 -41.67 7.88 -13.16
CA LYS A 108 -42.86 7.48 -12.40
C LYS A 108 -44.06 7.47 -13.32
N THR A 109 -44.51 6.29 -13.71
CA THR A 109 -45.70 6.11 -14.54
C THR A 109 -46.93 5.86 -13.66
N PRO A 110 -48.07 6.54 -13.88
CA PRO A 110 -49.31 6.28 -13.15
C PRO A 110 -49.80 4.86 -13.39
N LYS A 111 -50.37 4.23 -12.37
CA LYS A 111 -51.01 2.90 -12.53
C LYS A 111 -52.32 3.00 -13.33
N GLU A 112 -52.61 1.96 -14.08
CA GLU A 112 -53.87 1.82 -14.82
C GLU A 112 -55.08 1.92 -13.88
N GLY A 113 -56.04 2.80 -14.20
CA GLY A 113 -57.22 3.07 -13.38
C GLY A 113 -57.11 4.26 -12.40
N GLN A 114 -56.08 5.10 -12.50
CA GLN A 114 -55.98 6.35 -11.74
C GLN A 114 -56.58 7.55 -12.49
N PRO A 115 -57.06 8.59 -11.77
CA PRO A 115 -57.58 9.79 -12.42
C PRO A 115 -56.50 10.51 -13.23
N GLU A 116 -56.87 11.05 -14.40
CA GLU A 116 -55.98 11.74 -15.34
C GLU A 116 -55.18 12.90 -14.72
N SER A 117 -55.59 13.40 -13.55
CA SER A 117 -54.85 14.38 -12.75
C SER A 117 -53.45 13.92 -12.31
N CYS A 118 -53.13 12.62 -12.39
CA CYS A 118 -51.83 12.08 -12.04
C CYS A 118 -50.92 12.05 -13.28
N GLU A 119 -50.16 13.11 -13.53
CA GLU A 119 -49.20 13.19 -14.65
C GLU A 119 -47.93 12.35 -14.40
N GLU A 120 -47.27 11.92 -15.48
CA GLU A 120 -45.98 11.25 -15.45
C GLU A 120 -44.88 12.19 -14.93
N GLN A 121 -43.99 11.68 -14.08
CA GLN A 121 -42.91 12.47 -13.50
C GLN A 121 -41.56 11.85 -13.80
N VAL A 122 -40.66 12.64 -14.38
CA VAL A 122 -39.24 12.30 -14.54
C VAL A 122 -38.45 13.08 -13.49
N ILE A 123 -37.73 12.36 -12.63
CA ILE A 123 -36.93 12.96 -11.56
C ILE A 123 -35.48 12.52 -11.74
N GLU A 124 -34.59 13.49 -11.91
CA GLU A 124 -33.16 13.25 -11.89
C GLU A 124 -32.65 13.12 -10.46
N LYS A 125 -31.86 12.07 -10.20
CA LYS A 125 -31.17 11.91 -8.92
C LYS A 125 -29.71 11.60 -9.14
N ARG A 126 -28.88 12.10 -8.23
CA ARG A 126 -27.46 11.73 -8.18
C ARG A 126 -27.31 10.28 -7.76
N CYS A 127 -26.45 9.54 -8.45
CA CYS A 127 -26.14 8.17 -8.10
C CYS A 127 -25.51 8.11 -6.70
N LYS A 128 -26.11 7.32 -5.81
CA LYS A 128 -25.62 7.15 -4.43
C LYS A 128 -24.46 6.16 -4.30
N GLY A 129 -23.85 5.74 -5.41
CA GLY A 129 -22.67 4.88 -5.42
C GLY A 129 -21.39 5.70 -5.51
N LYS A 130 -20.33 5.23 -4.86
CA LYS A 130 -18.98 5.59 -5.31
C LYS A 130 -18.90 5.05 -6.72
N THR A 131 -18.91 5.90 -7.75
CA THR A 131 -18.44 5.47 -9.07
C THR A 131 -17.18 4.64 -8.83
N PRO A 132 -17.03 3.46 -9.46
CA PRO A 132 -15.84 2.65 -9.28
C PRO A 132 -14.68 3.54 -9.72
N LYS A 133 -14.01 4.17 -8.75
CA LYS A 133 -12.87 5.02 -9.02
C LYS A 133 -11.88 4.04 -9.63
N VAL A 134 -11.66 4.17 -10.94
CA VAL A 134 -10.65 3.38 -11.64
C VAL A 134 -9.37 3.74 -10.90
N LYS A 135 -8.94 2.85 -10.00
CA LYS A 135 -7.78 3.10 -9.16
C LYS A 135 -6.60 3.03 -10.10
N CYS A 136 -5.76 4.06 -10.10
CA CYS A 136 -4.48 4.00 -10.81
C CYS A 136 -3.74 2.73 -10.39
N GLN A 137 -3.57 1.80 -11.32
CA GLN A 137 -2.76 0.63 -11.12
C GLN A 137 -1.33 0.98 -11.49
N TYR A 138 -0.39 0.58 -10.64
CA TYR A 138 1.02 0.88 -10.81
C TYR A 138 1.80 -0.42 -10.93
N GLN A 139 2.79 -0.45 -11.82
CA GLN A 139 3.71 -1.56 -11.97
C GLN A 139 4.52 -1.79 -10.69
N LYS A 140 5.07 -3.00 -10.54
CA LYS A 140 6.00 -3.32 -9.45
C LYS A 140 7.22 -2.38 -9.57
N PRO A 141 7.57 -1.63 -8.51
CA PRO A 141 8.65 -0.66 -8.61
C PRO A 141 10.01 -1.35 -8.81
N THR A 142 10.81 -0.82 -9.72
CA THR A 142 12.24 -1.12 -9.79
C THR A 142 12.94 -0.45 -8.61
N ILE A 143 13.70 -1.23 -7.83
CA ILE A 143 14.41 -0.72 -6.65
C ILE A 143 15.87 -0.54 -7.03
N PRO A 144 16.34 0.70 -7.28
CA PRO A 144 17.76 0.92 -7.57
C PRO A 144 18.64 0.66 -6.34
N ALA A 145 19.94 0.50 -6.58
CA ALA A 145 20.94 0.45 -5.53
C ALA A 145 20.90 1.72 -4.67
N CYS A 146 21.26 1.60 -3.39
CA CYS A 146 21.31 2.73 -2.47
C CYS A 146 22.54 3.59 -2.78
N ALA A 147 22.34 4.84 -3.23
CA ALA A 147 23.40 5.82 -3.42
C ALA A 147 23.33 6.83 -2.28
N ASP A 148 24.45 7.13 -1.62
CA ASP A 148 24.55 8.17 -0.59
C ASP A 148 23.56 8.04 0.59
N GLY A 149 23.07 6.83 0.87
CA GLY A 149 22.13 6.55 1.96
C GLY A 149 20.66 6.81 1.62
N GLU A 150 20.35 7.17 0.38
CA GLU A 150 18.98 7.36 -0.10
C GLU A 150 18.73 6.60 -1.42
N ARG A 151 17.47 6.27 -1.68
CA ARG A 151 17.05 5.70 -2.97
C ARG A 151 15.69 6.21 -3.36
N THR A 152 15.55 6.55 -4.64
CA THR A 152 14.29 6.98 -5.24
C THR A 152 13.59 5.78 -5.86
N ILE A 153 12.38 5.50 -5.40
CA ILE A 153 11.56 4.39 -5.91
C ILE A 153 10.48 5.00 -6.80
N THR A 154 10.54 4.71 -8.09
CA THR A 154 9.56 5.18 -9.08
C THR A 154 8.58 4.07 -9.43
N ARG A 155 7.29 4.43 -9.56
CA ARG A 155 6.19 3.55 -9.97
C ARG A 155 5.54 4.13 -11.22
N LEU A 156 5.55 3.35 -12.30
CA LEU A 156 4.90 3.70 -13.56
C LEU A 156 3.46 3.16 -13.59
N PRO A 157 2.50 3.86 -14.21
CA PRO A 157 1.16 3.34 -14.45
C PRO A 157 1.19 2.08 -15.33
N VAL A 158 0.23 1.17 -15.13
CA VAL A 158 0.05 -0.02 -15.99
C VAL A 158 -0.73 0.37 -17.25
N GLU A 159 -0.39 -0.22 -18.40
CA GLU A 159 -1.17 -0.08 -19.64
C GLU A 159 -2.63 -0.49 -19.40
N GLY A 160 -3.59 0.40 -19.68
CA GLY A 160 -5.01 0.21 -19.37
C GLY A 160 -5.48 0.85 -18.06
N SER A 161 -4.60 1.53 -17.33
CA SER A 161 -5.02 2.45 -16.25
C SER A 161 -5.58 3.75 -16.80
N ASP A 162 -6.25 4.52 -15.95
CA ASP A 162 -6.76 5.86 -16.29
C ASP A 162 -5.62 6.76 -16.82
N PRO A 163 -5.79 7.43 -17.98
CA PRO A 163 -4.75 8.26 -18.59
C PRO A 163 -4.35 9.47 -17.72
N SER A 164 -5.16 9.85 -16.73
CA SER A 164 -4.81 10.89 -15.75
C SER A 164 -3.80 10.41 -14.69
N CYS A 165 -3.48 9.12 -14.65
CA CYS A 165 -2.55 8.57 -13.67
C CYS A 165 -1.10 8.97 -13.98
N GLN A 166 -0.57 9.93 -13.20
CA GLN A 166 0.83 10.32 -13.29
C GLN A 166 1.76 9.29 -12.59
N PRO A 167 3.02 9.14 -13.05
CA PRO A 167 4.05 8.39 -12.35
C PRO A 167 4.23 8.89 -10.91
N ARG A 168 4.48 7.97 -9.98
CA ARG A 168 4.72 8.31 -8.56
C ARG A 168 6.13 7.93 -8.16
N SER A 169 6.88 8.90 -7.64
CA SER A 169 8.18 8.67 -7.03
C SER A 169 8.10 8.87 -5.51
N ARG A 170 8.91 8.11 -4.78
CA ARG A 170 9.14 8.34 -3.35
C ARG A 170 10.60 8.07 -3.00
N THR A 171 11.22 9.00 -2.29
CA THR A 171 12.56 8.81 -1.75
C THR A 171 12.46 8.08 -0.43
N LYS A 172 13.28 7.04 -0.24
CA LYS A 172 13.41 6.34 1.02
C LYS A 172 14.87 6.31 1.44
N LYS A 173 15.12 6.61 2.71
CA LYS A 173 16.42 6.33 3.34
C LYS A 173 16.71 4.84 3.26
N CYS A 174 17.93 4.50 2.92
CA CYS A 174 18.41 3.13 2.85
C CYS A 174 19.76 3.03 3.53
N ARG A 175 20.04 1.87 4.11
CA ARG A 175 21.37 1.61 4.64
C ARG A 175 22.27 1.38 3.44
N ALA A 176 23.25 2.27 3.23
CA ALA A 176 24.30 2.02 2.27
C ALA A 176 24.88 0.62 2.56
N GLN A 177 24.92 -0.23 1.54
CA GLN A 177 25.56 -1.52 1.64
C GLN A 177 27.00 -1.24 2.08
N LYS A 178 27.37 -1.63 3.30
CA LYS A 178 28.74 -1.46 3.77
C LYS A 178 29.60 -2.23 2.78
N THR A 179 30.52 -1.54 2.11
CA THR A 179 31.49 -2.17 1.23
C THR A 179 32.16 -3.29 2.02
N LYS A 180 31.90 -4.54 1.61
CA LYS A 180 32.50 -5.71 2.24
C LYS A 180 33.96 -5.70 1.85
N CYS A 181 34.81 -5.27 2.77
CA CYS A 181 36.25 -5.39 2.61
C CYS A 181 36.60 -6.88 2.72
N THR A 182 37.15 -7.46 1.66
CA THR A 182 37.80 -8.77 1.74
C THR A 182 39.29 -8.53 1.98
N PHE A 183 39.88 -9.36 2.83
CA PHE A 183 41.28 -9.21 3.23
C PHE A 183 42.01 -10.52 2.99
N GLY A 184 43.29 -10.43 2.65
CA GLY A 184 44.17 -11.59 2.56
C GLY A 184 44.61 -12.11 3.92
N GLU A 185 45.61 -12.99 3.90
CA GLU A 185 46.21 -13.56 5.10
C GLU A 185 46.88 -12.48 5.97
N TRP A 186 46.90 -12.72 7.28
CA TRP A 186 47.60 -11.84 8.21
C TRP A 186 49.10 -12.05 8.11
N GLY A 187 49.85 -10.97 7.93
CA GLY A 187 51.30 -11.01 8.15
C GLY A 187 51.64 -11.20 9.62
N ASP A 188 52.91 -11.48 9.89
CA ASP A 188 53.46 -11.55 11.23
C ASP A 188 53.37 -10.21 11.96
N TYR A 189 53.40 -10.26 13.30
CA TYR A 189 53.56 -9.05 14.08
C TYR A 189 54.99 -8.52 13.91
N GLY A 190 55.12 -7.24 13.55
CA GLY A 190 56.42 -6.56 13.57
C GLY A 190 56.97 -6.41 14.99
N ASP A 191 58.17 -5.82 15.07
CA ASP A 191 58.86 -5.60 16.34
C ASP A 191 58.03 -4.77 17.33
N CYS A 192 58.31 -4.99 18.61
CA CYS A 192 57.67 -4.21 19.68
C CYS A 192 58.33 -2.82 19.76
N VAL A 193 57.63 -1.80 19.30
CA VAL A 193 58.07 -0.40 19.38
C VAL A 193 57.18 0.29 20.42
N GLU A 194 57.79 0.87 21.45
CA GLU A 194 57.07 1.58 22.53
C GLU A 194 55.98 0.72 23.22
N GLY A 195 56.24 -0.59 23.37
CA GLY A 195 55.28 -1.51 23.99
C GLY A 195 54.07 -1.85 23.10
N VAL A 196 54.11 -1.53 21.81
CA VAL A 196 53.07 -1.87 20.82
C VAL A 196 53.68 -2.57 19.62
N LYS A 197 53.07 -3.68 19.21
CA LYS A 197 53.38 -4.36 17.95
C LYS A 197 52.18 -4.35 17.03
N THR A 198 52.45 -4.19 15.75
CA THR A 198 51.43 -4.04 14.71
C THR A 198 51.60 -5.13 13.67
N ARG A 199 50.48 -5.66 13.18
CA ARG A 199 50.45 -6.47 11.96
C ARG A 199 49.44 -5.92 10.98
N THR A 200 49.72 -6.09 9.71
CA THR A 200 48.85 -5.67 8.60
C THR A 200 48.50 -6.86 7.72
N ARG A 201 47.43 -6.74 6.94
CA ARG A 201 47.07 -7.68 5.89
C ARG A 201 46.67 -6.92 4.62
N PRO A 202 46.88 -7.47 3.42
CA PRO A 202 46.45 -6.80 2.20
C PRO A 202 44.92 -6.78 2.08
N VAL A 203 44.38 -5.69 1.54
CA VAL A 203 42.96 -5.57 1.18
C VAL A 203 42.81 -6.10 -0.26
N LEU A 204 42.02 -7.16 -0.45
CA LEU A 204 41.81 -7.78 -1.76
C LEU A 204 40.67 -7.13 -2.54
N THR A 205 39.61 -6.69 -1.84
CA THR A 205 38.44 -6.07 -2.47
C THR A 205 37.84 -5.01 -1.55
N GLY A 206 37.46 -3.86 -2.11
CA GLY A 206 36.80 -2.75 -1.40
C GLY A 206 37.56 -1.43 -1.47
N ASP A 207 36.97 -0.39 -0.86
CA ASP A 207 37.58 0.95 -0.78
C ASP A 207 38.84 0.91 0.09
N GLN A 208 40.02 1.07 -0.52
CA GLN A 208 41.30 0.94 0.19
C GLN A 208 41.41 1.88 1.39
N ALA A 209 40.94 3.12 1.29
CA ALA A 209 40.94 4.08 2.39
C ALA A 209 40.06 3.65 3.58
N LYS A 210 38.84 3.14 3.33
CA LYS A 210 37.92 2.71 4.39
C LYS A 210 38.30 1.34 4.96
N CYS A 211 38.90 0.48 4.13
CA CYS A 211 39.28 -0.87 4.50
C CYS A 211 40.64 -0.92 5.21
N ALA A 212 41.57 -0.01 4.91
CA ALA A 212 42.91 0.03 5.51
C ALA A 212 42.87 0.10 7.03
N ALA A 213 41.96 0.89 7.62
CA ALA A 213 41.81 0.97 9.07
C ALA A 213 41.45 -0.39 9.73
N LYS A 214 40.77 -1.27 9.00
CA LYS A 214 40.43 -2.63 9.45
C LYS A 214 41.47 -3.69 9.05
N ALA A 215 42.41 -3.31 8.20
CA ALA A 215 43.50 -4.16 7.73
C ALA A 215 44.70 -4.15 8.69
N THR A 216 44.69 -3.24 9.66
CA THR A 216 45.75 -3.10 10.68
C THR A 216 45.24 -3.58 12.03
N LYS A 217 46.04 -4.40 12.73
CA LYS A 217 45.75 -4.83 14.11
C LYS A 217 46.95 -4.53 14.99
N THR A 218 46.73 -3.73 16.02
CA THR A 218 47.70 -3.41 17.06
C THR A 218 47.48 -4.27 18.29
N ARG A 219 48.57 -4.62 18.99
CA ARG A 219 48.54 -5.33 20.26
C ARG A 219 49.66 -4.82 21.16
N ARG A 220 49.41 -4.70 22.45
CA ARG A 220 50.45 -4.38 23.43
C ARG A 220 51.41 -5.56 23.61
N CYS A 221 52.68 -5.26 23.83
CA CYS A 221 53.75 -6.20 24.15
C CYS A 221 54.47 -5.72 25.43
N GLN A 222 55.03 -6.67 26.16
CA GLN A 222 55.96 -6.40 27.25
C GLN A 222 57.35 -6.59 26.67
N ASN A 223 58.19 -5.57 26.80
CA ASN A 223 59.62 -5.65 26.47
C ASN A 223 60.38 -6.31 27.60
#